data_AF-L1KQE3-F1
#
_entry.id   AF-L1KQE3-F1
#
_cell.length_a   1.000
_cell.length_b   1.000
_cell.length_c   1.000
_cell.angle_alpha   90.00
_cell.angle_beta   90.00
_cell.angle_gamma   90.00
#
_symmetry.space_group_name_H-M   'P 1'
#
loop_
_entity.id
_entity.type
_entity.pdbx_description
1 polymer ?
#
loop_
_entity_poly.entity_id
_entity_poly.type
_entity_poly.pdbx_seq_one_letter_code
_entity_poly.pdbx_strand_id
1 'polypeptide(L)'
;MTPEELIAHYELEPIPREGGRFRQTWAGPARGDGRPEGTAIVALLTTEPGDYSALHRLPSDEVWHFYLGDPLRMLLLAPDGTSRVVVLGPDVLGGQYVQYVVPAGTWMGARVLGGAGAWTLFGCTMAPGFTFEGYEHGDAGELAVRYPERAALIAELGRE
;
A
#
# COMPACT_ATOMS: atom_id res chain seq x y z
N MET A 1 -22.48 -0.79 5.17
CA MET A 1 -21.07 -0.38 5.01
C MET A 1 -20.65 -0.71 3.60
N THR A 2 -20.65 0.30 2.74
CA THR A 2 -20.18 0.25 1.35
C THR A 2 -18.91 1.11 1.20
N PRO A 3 -18.15 0.94 0.11
CA PRO A 3 -17.05 1.85 -0.23
C PRO A 3 -17.46 3.33 -0.20
N GLU A 4 -18.62 3.67 -0.74
CA GLU A 4 -19.11 5.06 -0.85
C GLU A 4 -19.41 5.65 0.52
N GLU A 5 -19.98 4.87 1.44
CA GLU A 5 -20.21 5.28 2.83
C GLU A 5 -18.87 5.57 3.54
N LEU A 6 -17.84 4.76 3.30
CA LEU A 6 -16.50 4.94 3.88
C LEU A 6 -15.76 6.13 3.26
N ILE A 7 -15.85 6.30 1.94
CA ILE A 7 -15.29 7.45 1.22
C ILE A 7 -15.90 8.74 1.75
N ALA A 8 -17.23 8.79 1.91
CA ALA A 8 -17.90 9.96 2.46
C ALA A 8 -17.54 10.21 3.94
N HIS A 9 -17.45 9.15 4.75
CA HIS A 9 -17.15 9.28 6.18
C HIS A 9 -15.74 9.81 6.48
N TYR A 10 -14.73 9.27 5.80
CA TYR A 10 -13.34 9.69 5.97
C TYR A 10 -12.92 10.81 5.00
N GLU A 11 -13.85 11.24 4.15
CA GLU A 11 -13.60 12.19 3.07
C GLU A 11 -12.43 11.76 2.17
N LEU A 12 -12.35 10.46 1.83
CA LEU A 12 -11.20 9.91 1.12
C LEU A 12 -11.02 10.58 -0.24
N GLU A 13 -9.78 10.97 -0.55
CA GLU A 13 -9.38 11.56 -1.83
C GLU A 13 -8.48 10.61 -2.61
N PRO A 14 -8.42 10.69 -3.95
CA PRO A 14 -7.55 9.81 -4.74
C PRO A 14 -6.07 9.91 -4.31
N ILE A 15 -5.39 8.78 -4.18
CA ILE A 15 -3.94 8.77 -3.96
C ILE A 15 -3.25 9.24 -5.25
N PRO A 16 -2.37 10.25 -5.20
CA PRO A 16 -1.63 10.69 -6.38
C PRO A 16 -0.77 9.55 -6.95
N ARG A 17 -0.89 9.28 -8.25
CA ARG A 17 -0.09 8.31 -9.03
C ARG A 17 -0.23 6.83 -8.67
N GLU A 18 -0.49 6.48 -7.41
CA GLU A 18 -0.47 5.10 -6.97
C GLU A 18 -1.78 4.35 -7.31
N GLY A 19 -2.93 5.01 -7.17
CA GLY A 19 -4.26 4.40 -7.23
C GLY A 19 -4.86 4.19 -5.84
N GLY A 20 -6.17 3.94 -5.74
CA GLY A 20 -6.89 3.99 -4.46
C GLY A 20 -7.27 5.38 -4.00
N ARG A 21 -7.88 5.42 -2.82
CA ARG A 21 -8.25 6.65 -2.12
C ARG A 21 -7.71 6.62 -0.70
N PHE A 22 -7.35 7.77 -0.15
CA PHE A 22 -6.81 7.88 1.20
C PHE A 22 -7.24 9.16 1.88
N ARG A 23 -7.01 9.21 3.19
CA ARG A 23 -6.99 10.44 3.99
C ARG A 23 -5.87 10.32 5.01
N GLN A 24 -5.03 11.34 5.10
CA GLN A 24 -4.11 11.45 6.23
C GLN A 24 -4.88 11.84 7.49
N THR A 25 -4.91 10.95 8.48
CA THR A 25 -5.65 11.13 9.73
C THR A 25 -4.78 11.72 10.83
N TRP A 26 -3.45 11.60 10.71
CA TRP A 26 -2.51 12.17 11.66
C TRP A 26 -1.17 12.52 10.99
N ALA A 27 -0.57 13.63 11.44
CA ALA A 27 0.83 13.95 11.27
C ALA A 27 1.39 14.41 12.62
N GLY A 28 2.53 13.84 13.02
CA GLY A 28 3.22 14.22 14.24
C GLY A 28 3.88 15.61 14.13
N PRO A 29 4.46 16.12 15.23
CA PRO A 29 5.26 17.33 15.23
C PRO A 29 6.34 17.30 14.14
N ALA A 30 6.68 18.46 13.60
CA ALA A 30 7.79 18.56 12.66
C ALA A 30 9.11 18.33 13.39
N ARG A 31 9.97 17.50 12.78
CA ARG A 31 11.36 17.30 13.18
C ARG A 31 12.21 18.49 12.74
N GLY A 32 13.48 18.52 13.15
CA GLY A 32 14.42 19.58 12.77
C GLY A 32 14.70 19.70 11.26
N ASP A 33 14.38 18.66 10.48
CA ASP A 33 14.46 18.63 9.02
C ASP A 33 13.13 19.00 8.33
N GLY A 34 12.09 19.36 9.10
CA GLY A 34 10.75 19.68 8.59
C GLY A 34 9.85 18.48 8.31
N ARG A 35 10.38 17.24 8.39
CA ARG A 35 9.59 16.01 8.21
C ARG A 35 8.74 15.73 9.46
N PRO A 36 7.50 15.24 9.35
CA PRO A 36 6.73 14.85 10.53
C PRO A 36 7.44 13.71 11.30
N GLU A 37 7.33 13.70 12.62
CA GLU A 37 7.80 12.58 13.45
C GLU A 37 7.13 11.25 13.06
N GLY A 38 5.89 11.32 12.60
CA GLY A 38 5.18 10.21 11.99
C GLY A 38 3.96 10.69 11.21
N THR A 39 3.38 9.80 10.42
CA THR A 39 2.08 10.00 9.76
C THR A 39 1.24 8.74 9.87
N ALA A 40 -0.08 8.91 9.90
CA ALA A 40 -1.02 7.80 9.74
C ALA A 40 -2.07 8.18 8.69
N ILE A 41 -2.46 7.19 7.88
CA ILE A 41 -3.52 7.33 6.89
C ILE A 41 -4.56 6.22 7.08
N VAL A 42 -5.77 6.50 6.60
CA VAL A 42 -6.76 5.47 6.24
C VAL A 42 -6.84 5.48 4.72
N ALA A 43 -6.91 4.30 4.11
CA ALA A 43 -6.97 4.13 2.67
C ALA A 43 -7.96 3.03 2.28
N LEU A 44 -8.46 3.11 1.06
CA LEU A 44 -9.44 2.21 0.48
C LEU A 44 -9.05 1.85 -0.94
N LEU A 45 -9.06 0.55 -1.22
CA LEU A 45 -8.93 -0.03 -2.55
C LEU A 45 -10.17 -0.88 -2.86
N THR A 46 -10.58 -0.89 -4.12
CA THR A 46 -11.65 -1.76 -4.63
C THR A 46 -11.09 -2.77 -5.62
N THR A 47 -11.93 -3.66 -6.16
CA THR A 47 -11.57 -4.49 -7.32
C THR A 47 -11.89 -3.82 -8.65
N GLU A 48 -12.27 -2.54 -8.68
CA GLU A 48 -12.53 -1.82 -9.93
C GLU A 48 -11.27 -1.80 -10.81
N PRO A 49 -11.42 -1.88 -12.15
CA PRO A 49 -10.28 -1.81 -13.05
C PRO A 49 -9.47 -0.54 -12.82
N GLY A 50 -8.16 -0.68 -12.62
CA GLY A 50 -7.27 0.44 -12.34
C GLY A 50 -7.26 0.90 -10.88
N ASP A 51 -7.97 0.22 -9.98
CA ASP A 51 -7.94 0.50 -8.55
C ASP A 51 -7.04 -0.51 -7.81
N TYR A 52 -5.78 -0.13 -7.66
CA TYR A 52 -4.73 -0.89 -6.98
C TYR A 52 -3.68 0.10 -6.47
N SER A 53 -2.88 -0.31 -5.50
CA SER A 53 -1.66 0.40 -5.10
C SER A 53 -0.56 0.02 -6.08
N ALA A 54 -0.21 0.94 -6.99
CA ALA A 54 0.87 0.75 -7.96
C ALA A 54 2.22 0.57 -7.25
N LEU A 55 3.13 -0.14 -7.92
CA LEU A 55 4.47 -0.37 -7.40
C LEU A 55 5.18 0.95 -7.09
N HIS A 56 5.58 1.10 -5.84
CA HIS A 56 6.32 2.25 -5.35
C HIS A 56 7.23 1.83 -4.20
N ARG A 57 8.11 2.73 -3.79
CA ARG A 57 9.07 2.49 -2.71
C ARG A 57 9.24 3.74 -1.86
N LEU A 58 9.49 3.52 -0.57
CA LEU A 58 9.69 4.57 0.42
C LEU A 58 11.05 4.41 1.14
N PRO A 59 11.68 5.50 1.61
CA PRO A 59 12.96 5.49 2.31
C PRO A 59 12.82 5.15 3.80
N SER A 60 11.63 4.83 4.27
CA SER A 60 11.32 4.54 5.67
C SER A 60 10.33 3.38 5.72
N ASP A 61 10.37 2.62 6.81
CA ASP A 61 9.44 1.52 7.01
C ASP A 61 8.01 2.03 6.98
N GLU A 62 7.14 1.25 6.35
CA GLU A 62 5.70 1.49 6.34
C GLU A 62 4.97 0.32 7.00
N VAL A 63 4.17 0.63 8.02
CA VAL A 63 3.35 -0.35 8.71
C VAL A 63 1.97 -0.33 8.06
N TRP A 64 1.60 -1.43 7.41
CA TRP A 64 0.28 -1.63 6.84
C TRP A 64 -0.65 -2.31 7.84
N HIS A 65 -1.89 -1.84 7.93
CA HIS A 65 -2.90 -2.31 8.88
C HIS A 65 -4.18 -2.67 8.12
N PHE A 66 -4.60 -3.92 8.18
CA PHE A 66 -5.91 -4.33 7.70
C PHE A 66 -7.00 -3.88 8.68
N TYR A 67 -8.07 -3.24 8.19
CA TYR A 67 -9.21 -2.87 9.03
C TYR A 67 -10.46 -3.65 8.68
N LEU A 68 -10.93 -3.58 7.43
CA LEU A 68 -12.22 -4.15 7.01
C LEU A 68 -12.19 -4.57 5.53
N GLY A 69 -13.11 -5.45 5.14
CA GLY A 69 -13.32 -5.85 3.74
C GLY A 69 -12.68 -7.18 3.38
N ASP A 70 -12.36 -7.35 2.11
CA ASP A 70 -11.72 -8.56 1.57
C ASP A 70 -10.19 -8.50 1.74
N PRO A 71 -9.48 -9.65 1.71
CA PRO A 71 -8.04 -9.67 1.82
C PRO A 71 -7.32 -8.90 0.69
N LEU A 72 -6.25 -8.21 1.06
CA LEU A 72 -5.39 -7.43 0.17
C LEU A 72 -4.07 -8.17 -0.06
N ARG A 73 -3.75 -8.49 -1.32
CA ARG A 73 -2.47 -9.09 -1.67
C ARG A 73 -1.45 -8.00 -1.95
N MET A 74 -0.34 -8.04 -1.24
CA MET A 74 0.83 -7.18 -1.43
C MET A 74 1.94 -7.95 -2.15
N LEU A 75 2.54 -7.35 -3.16
CA LEU A 75 3.80 -7.78 -3.76
C LEU A 75 4.92 -6.95 -3.17
N LEU A 76 5.95 -7.60 -2.62
CA LEU A 76 7.13 -6.98 -2.04
C LEU A 76 8.39 -7.43 -2.78
N LEU A 77 9.19 -6.49 -3.28
CA LEU A 77 10.44 -6.75 -3.99
C LEU A 77 11.60 -6.08 -3.25
N ALA A 78 12.42 -6.88 -2.58
CA ALA A 78 13.46 -6.40 -1.68
C ALA A 78 14.74 -6.01 -2.44
N PRO A 79 15.53 -5.03 -1.94
CA PRO A 79 16.77 -4.58 -2.59
C PRO A 79 17.79 -5.67 -2.88
N ASP A 80 17.81 -6.75 -2.10
CA ASP A 80 18.72 -7.88 -2.25
C ASP A 80 18.35 -8.82 -3.41
N GLY A 81 17.26 -8.54 -4.13
CA GLY A 81 16.76 -9.34 -5.24
C GLY A 81 15.72 -10.39 -4.80
N THR A 82 15.46 -10.55 -3.51
CA THR A 82 14.40 -11.44 -3.02
C THR A 82 13.01 -10.81 -3.20
N SER A 83 11.98 -11.64 -3.23
CA SER A 83 10.59 -11.17 -3.34
C SER A 83 9.66 -11.99 -2.46
N ARG A 84 8.57 -11.35 -2.02
CA ARG A 84 7.55 -11.96 -1.17
C ARG A 84 6.17 -11.51 -1.61
N VAL A 85 5.19 -12.39 -1.48
CA VAL A 85 3.77 -12.04 -1.53
C VAL A 85 3.21 -12.16 -0.12
N VAL A 86 2.55 -11.11 0.34
CA VAL A 86 1.88 -11.04 1.65
C VAL A 86 0.39 -10.85 1.43
N VAL A 87 -0.43 -11.42 2.30
CA VAL A 87 -1.87 -11.18 2.29
C VAL A 87 -2.25 -10.51 3.60
N LEU A 88 -2.73 -9.27 3.51
CA LEU A 88 -3.38 -8.58 4.60
C LEU A 88 -4.84 -9.02 4.68
N GLY A 89 -5.33 -9.33 5.87
CA GLY A 89 -6.71 -9.76 6.06
C GLY A 89 -6.98 -10.37 7.43
N PRO A 90 -8.23 -10.76 7.70
CA PRO A 90 -8.67 -11.14 9.03
C PRO A 90 -8.30 -12.58 9.44
N ASP A 91 -7.94 -13.45 8.49
CA ASP A 91 -7.64 -14.86 8.77
C ASP A 91 -6.19 -15.07 9.24
N VAL A 92 -5.89 -14.58 10.45
CA VAL A 92 -4.54 -14.60 11.02
C VAL A 92 -4.01 -16.02 11.20
N LEU A 93 -4.85 -16.95 11.66
CA LEU A 93 -4.44 -18.35 11.86
C LEU A 93 -4.33 -19.11 10.54
N GLY A 94 -4.98 -18.64 9.48
CA GLY A 94 -4.76 -19.08 8.10
C GLY A 94 -3.56 -18.45 7.40
N GLY A 95 -2.76 -17.63 8.10
CA GLY A 95 -1.52 -17.05 7.60
C GLY A 95 -1.64 -15.66 6.97
N GLN A 96 -2.81 -15.01 7.07
CA GLN A 96 -2.97 -13.60 6.73
C GLN A 96 -2.41 -12.71 7.85
N TYR A 97 -2.20 -11.43 7.54
CA TYR A 97 -1.68 -10.45 8.49
C TYR A 97 -2.72 -9.35 8.70
N VAL A 98 -3.08 -9.06 9.95
CA VAL A 98 -3.82 -7.82 10.26
C VAL A 98 -2.90 -6.60 10.30
N GLN A 99 -1.59 -6.84 10.47
CA GLN A 99 -0.56 -5.82 10.43
C GLN A 99 0.72 -6.40 9.82
N TYR A 100 1.38 -5.64 8.95
CA TYR A 100 2.64 -6.04 8.34
C TYR A 100 3.57 -4.84 8.16
N VAL A 101 4.85 -5.00 8.47
CA VAL A 101 5.87 -3.95 8.26
C VAL A 101 6.56 -4.21 6.93
N VAL A 102 6.49 -3.25 6.01
CA VAL A 102 7.29 -3.23 4.81
C VAL A 102 8.59 -2.47 5.09
N PRO A 103 9.77 -3.12 5.02
CA PRO A 103 11.04 -2.46 5.27
C PRO A 103 11.34 -1.37 4.24
N ALA A 104 11.98 -0.29 4.69
CA ALA A 104 12.49 0.77 3.85
C ALA A 104 13.28 0.24 2.65
N GLY A 105 13.11 0.85 1.50
CA GLY A 105 13.80 0.43 0.28
C GLY A 105 13.16 -0.77 -0.44
N THR A 106 12.07 -1.34 0.08
CA THR A 106 11.32 -2.40 -0.59
C THR A 106 10.32 -1.81 -1.58
N TRP A 107 10.27 -2.33 -2.81
CA TRP A 107 9.17 -2.01 -3.72
C TRP A 107 7.92 -2.73 -3.24
N MET A 108 6.82 -2.00 -3.11
CA MET A 108 5.54 -2.52 -2.68
C MET A 108 4.42 -2.07 -3.61
N GLY A 109 3.48 -2.97 -3.85
CA GLY A 109 2.24 -2.69 -4.53
C GLY A 109 1.18 -3.67 -4.06
N ALA A 110 -0.08 -3.29 -4.11
CA ALA A 110 -1.15 -4.08 -3.51
C ALA A 110 -2.45 -4.05 -4.33
N ARG A 111 -3.21 -5.13 -4.29
CA ARG A 111 -4.55 -5.19 -4.87
C ARG A 111 -5.49 -6.07 -4.04
N VAL A 112 -6.78 -5.77 -4.10
CA VAL A 112 -7.82 -6.58 -3.47
C VAL A 112 -7.88 -7.95 -4.17
N LEU A 113 -7.88 -9.04 -3.41
CA LEU A 113 -7.97 -10.40 -3.98
C LEU A 113 -9.36 -10.72 -4.54
N GLY A 114 -10.38 -9.99 -4.10
CA GLY A 114 -11.78 -10.20 -4.44
C GLY A 114 -12.45 -11.18 -3.48
N GLY A 115 -13.70 -10.85 -3.14
CA GLY A 115 -14.57 -11.60 -2.24
C GLY A 115 -15.98 -11.01 -2.34
N ALA A 116 -16.82 -11.22 -1.33
CA ALA A 116 -18.19 -10.72 -1.36
C ALA A 116 -18.26 -9.18 -1.28
N GLY A 117 -17.24 -8.53 -0.71
CA GLY A 117 -17.19 -7.08 -0.55
C GLY A 117 -16.67 -6.36 -1.80
N ALA A 118 -15.66 -6.92 -2.47
CA ALA A 118 -14.91 -6.32 -3.57
C ALA A 118 -14.12 -5.04 -3.21
N TRP A 119 -13.75 -4.88 -1.93
CA TRP A 119 -12.95 -3.76 -1.44
C TRP A 119 -12.19 -4.09 -0.15
N THR A 120 -11.17 -3.30 0.16
CA THR A 120 -10.42 -3.35 1.41
C THR A 120 -10.26 -1.94 1.98
N LEU A 121 -10.61 -1.77 3.25
CA LEU A 121 -10.23 -0.60 4.06
C LEU A 121 -9.00 -0.98 4.90
N PHE A 122 -7.96 -0.18 4.80
CA PHE A 122 -6.69 -0.40 5.49
C PHE A 122 -6.14 0.95 5.96
N GLY A 123 -5.01 0.92 6.66
CA GLY A 123 -4.27 2.12 7.01
C GLY A 123 -2.78 1.88 6.92
N CYS A 124 -2.03 2.97 6.81
CA CYS A 124 -0.57 2.93 6.86
C CYS A 124 -0.06 3.90 7.91
N THR A 125 0.96 3.48 8.66
CA THR A 125 1.69 4.32 9.61
C THR A 125 3.16 4.35 9.25
N MET A 126 3.77 5.52 9.29
CA MET A 126 5.20 5.71 9.02
C MET A 126 5.86 6.55 10.11
N ALA A 127 7.10 6.21 10.45
CA ALA A 127 7.98 6.99 11.31
C ALA A 127 9.44 6.85 10.83
N PRO A 128 10.09 7.93 10.37
CA PRO A 128 9.57 9.29 10.20
C PRO A 128 8.40 9.36 9.21
N GLY A 129 7.53 10.36 9.36
CA GLY A 129 6.27 10.47 8.61
C GLY A 129 6.46 10.59 7.11
N PHE A 130 5.44 10.23 6.32
CA PHE A 130 5.47 10.31 4.87
C PHE A 130 5.74 11.72 4.35
N THR A 131 6.54 11.83 3.30
CA THR A 131 6.67 13.03 2.46
C THR A 131 6.74 12.61 1.00
N PHE A 132 6.17 13.41 0.10
CA PHE A 132 6.20 13.12 -1.34
C PHE A 132 7.63 13.08 -1.93
N GLU A 133 8.59 13.76 -1.30
CA GLU A 133 10.01 13.69 -1.70
C GLU A 133 10.59 12.28 -1.56
N GLY A 134 10.11 11.50 -0.59
CA GLY A 134 10.52 10.11 -0.40
C GLY A 134 9.79 9.11 -1.29
N TYR A 135 8.77 9.53 -2.04
CA TYR A 135 8.00 8.62 -2.88
C TYR A 135 8.75 8.35 -4.19
N GLU A 136 9.07 7.08 -4.45
CA GLU A 136 9.63 6.64 -5.71
C GLU A 136 8.63 5.73 -6.43
N HIS A 137 8.23 6.11 -7.64
CA HIS A 137 7.33 5.31 -8.47
C HIS A 137 8.10 4.21 -9.20
N GLY A 138 7.54 3.01 -9.29
CA GLY A 138 8.20 1.86 -9.90
C GLY A 138 8.04 1.80 -11.41
N ASP A 139 9.15 1.66 -12.13
CA ASP A 139 9.13 1.29 -13.55
C ASP A 139 8.92 -0.22 -13.68
N ALA A 140 7.76 -0.62 -14.23
CA ALA A 140 7.40 -2.02 -14.35
C ALA A 140 8.37 -2.82 -15.25
N GLY A 141 8.94 -2.19 -16.28
CA GLY A 141 9.91 -2.81 -17.18
C GLY A 141 11.23 -3.11 -16.48
N GLU A 142 11.80 -2.12 -15.80
CA GLU A 142 13.03 -2.27 -15.02
C GLU A 142 12.85 -3.27 -13.86
N LEU A 143 11.71 -3.21 -13.16
CA LEU A 143 11.40 -4.14 -12.09
C LEU A 143 11.22 -5.57 -12.62
N ALA A 144 10.58 -5.77 -13.78
CA ALA A 144 10.42 -7.10 -14.37
C ALA A 144 11.76 -7.71 -14.80
N VAL A 145 12.73 -6.89 -15.25
CA VAL A 145 14.10 -7.34 -15.52
C VAL A 145 14.81 -7.77 -14.25
N ARG A 146 14.65 -7.02 -13.15
CA ARG A 146 15.30 -7.32 -11.86
C ARG A 146 14.65 -8.49 -11.11
N TYR A 147 13.35 -8.68 -11.25
CA TYR A 147 12.57 -9.72 -10.56
C TYR A 147 11.76 -10.56 -11.57
N PRO A 148 12.41 -11.33 -12.45
CA PRO A 148 11.75 -12.02 -13.56
C PRO A 148 10.69 -13.04 -13.10
N GLU A 149 10.92 -13.70 -11.96
CA GLU A 149 9.97 -14.61 -11.28
C GLU A 149 8.64 -13.93 -10.91
N ARG A 150 8.61 -12.60 -10.87
CA ARG A 150 7.44 -11.78 -10.48
C ARG A 150 6.91 -10.92 -11.63
N ALA A 151 7.41 -11.07 -12.85
CA ALA A 151 7.05 -10.22 -13.99
C ALA A 151 5.53 -10.11 -14.22
N ALA A 152 4.79 -11.21 -14.09
CA ALA A 152 3.32 -11.19 -14.22
C ALA A 152 2.65 -10.31 -13.14
N LEU A 153 3.08 -10.43 -11.89
CA LEU A 153 2.54 -9.64 -10.79
C LEU A 153 2.97 -8.17 -10.87
N ILE A 154 4.17 -7.92 -11.40
CA ILE A 154 4.67 -6.57 -11.66
C ILE A 154 3.82 -5.89 -12.74
N ALA A 155 3.48 -6.59 -13.82
CA ALA A 155 2.60 -6.07 -14.86
C ALA A 155 1.19 -5.73 -14.34
N GLU A 156 0.67 -6.51 -13.38
CA GLU A 156 -0.64 -6.24 -12.76
C GLU A 156 -0.65 -4.98 -11.87
N LEU A 157 0.51 -4.59 -11.33
CA LEU A 157 0.67 -3.48 -10.38
C LEU A 157 1.51 -2.33 -10.95
N GLY A 158 1.84 -2.40 -12.23
CA GLY A 158 2.56 -1.35 -12.94
C GLY A 158 1.60 -0.28 -13.43
N ARG A 159 2.02 0.98 -13.33
CA ARG A 159 1.32 2.13 -13.90
C ARG A 159 2.34 2.98 -14.66
N GLU A 160 1.92 3.49 -15.82
CA GLU A 160 2.70 4.45 -16.63
C GLU A 160 2.53 5.89 -16.13
#